data_AF-A0A931YDH2-F1
#
_entry.id   AF-A0A931YDH2-F1
#
_cell.length_a   1.000
_cell.length_b   1.000
_cell.length_c   1.000
_cell.angle_alpha   90.00
_cell.angle_beta   90.00
_cell.angle_gamma   90.00
#
_symmetry.space_group_name_H-M   'P 1'
#
loop_
_entity.id
_entity.type
_entity.pdbx_description
1 polymer ?
#
loop_
_entity_poly.entity_id
_entity_poly.type
_entity_poly.pdbx_seq_one_letter_code
_entity_poly.pdbx_strand_id
1 'polypeptide(L)'
;MSRIKEIILALAIVVVLNLFFNYGVFTFYKSPDYEKFCPVELSQKAYIDQAECEAVGGRWFENAGDVKYYPGEPRPIPVEPQTDQKGWCDSTAQCRESYESVRDVYNRNVFIILVILGLISLGLGFLVISANPVANGLLGGGLISLIVGTVRYWSDMNDYLRFIILGFALAALVWLGYKKIKS
;
A
#
# COMPACT_ATOMS: atom_id res chain seq x y z
N MET A 1 2.86 -19.93 -35.41
CA MET A 1 1.88 -19.70 -34.33
C MET A 1 0.94 -18.57 -34.79
N SER A 2 -0.34 -18.53 -34.41
CA SER A 2 -1.19 -17.38 -34.77
C SER A 2 -0.88 -16.20 -33.84
N ARG A 3 -1.01 -14.96 -34.35
CA ARG A 3 -0.81 -13.73 -33.57
C ARG A 3 -1.59 -13.72 -32.24
N ILE A 4 -2.81 -14.26 -32.27
CA ILE A 4 -3.66 -14.37 -31.08
C ILE A 4 -3.02 -15.25 -30.00
N LYS A 5 -2.42 -16.39 -30.37
CA LYS A 5 -1.76 -17.29 -29.41
C LYS A 5 -0.53 -16.64 -28.77
N GLU A 6 0.22 -15.84 -29.54
CA GLU A 6 1.38 -15.09 -29.04
C GLU A 6 0.96 -14.03 -28.01
N ILE A 7 -0.13 -13.29 -28.28
CA ILE A 7 -0.66 -12.27 -27.36
C ILE A 7 -1.20 -12.93 -26.08
N ILE A 8 -1.97 -14.01 -26.20
CA ILE A 8 -2.50 -14.74 -25.04
C ILE A 8 -1.36 -15.22 -24.15
N LEU A 9 -0.30 -15.79 -24.75
CA LEU A 9 0.86 -16.26 -23.99
C LEU A 9 1.59 -15.09 -23.29
N ALA A 10 1.80 -13.97 -23.99
CA ALA A 10 2.42 -12.79 -23.39
C ALA A 10 1.60 -12.26 -22.19
N LEU A 11 0.28 -12.15 -22.33
CA LEU A 11 -0.61 -11.71 -21.25
C LEU A 11 -0.62 -12.69 -20.07
N ALA A 12 -0.62 -14.00 -20.33
CA ALA A 12 -0.51 -15.01 -19.29
C ALA A 12 0.79 -14.85 -18.48
N ILE A 13 1.91 -14.60 -19.17
CA ILE A 13 3.20 -14.32 -18.53
C ILE A 13 3.10 -13.06 -17.67
N VAL A 14 2.53 -11.96 -18.18
CA VAL A 14 2.36 -10.71 -17.41
C VAL A 14 1.63 -10.96 -16.09
N VAL A 15 0.51 -11.68 -16.15
CA VAL A 15 -0.33 -11.97 -14.97
C VAL A 15 0.41 -12.88 -13.99
N VAL A 16 0.89 -14.03 -14.46
CA VAL A 16 1.55 -15.03 -13.61
C VAL A 16 2.83 -14.48 -12.99
N LEU A 17 3.61 -13.70 -13.74
CA LEU A 17 4.82 -13.06 -13.22
C LEU A 17 4.51 -12.10 -12.07
N ASN A 18 3.47 -11.26 -12.21
CA ASN A 18 3.10 -10.32 -11.15
C ASN A 18 2.51 -11.04 -9.93
N LEU A 19 1.74 -12.11 -10.12
CA LEU A 19 1.31 -12.97 -9.02
C LEU A 19 2.53 -13.60 -8.32
N PHE A 20 3.47 -14.14 -9.09
CA PHE A 20 4.68 -14.75 -8.55
C PHE A 20 5.52 -13.75 -7.73
N PHE A 21 5.71 -12.53 -8.22
CA PHE A 21 6.41 -11.48 -7.46
C PHE A 21 5.67 -11.12 -6.16
N ASN A 22 4.36 -10.86 -6.23
CA ASN A 22 3.61 -10.42 -5.05
C ASN A 22 3.47 -11.53 -4.00
N TYR A 23 3.13 -12.76 -4.41
CA TYR A 23 3.08 -13.90 -3.49
C TYR A 23 4.47 -14.31 -3.00
N GLY A 24 5.51 -14.15 -3.83
CA GLY A 24 6.90 -14.34 -3.42
C GLY A 24 7.28 -13.40 -2.29
N VAL A 25 7.02 -12.09 -2.46
CA VAL A 25 7.23 -11.11 -1.39
C VAL A 25 6.42 -11.47 -0.14
N PHE A 26 5.13 -11.77 -0.27
CA PHE A 26 4.29 -12.15 0.89
C PHE A 26 4.80 -13.42 1.62
N THR A 27 5.39 -14.35 0.87
CA THR A 27 5.92 -15.60 1.44
C THR A 27 7.19 -15.35 2.23
N PHE A 28 8.15 -14.60 1.67
CA PHE A 28 9.49 -14.41 2.24
C PHE A 28 9.66 -13.14 3.08
N TYR A 29 8.80 -12.14 2.90
CA TYR A 29 8.82 -10.86 3.61
C TYR A 29 7.46 -10.61 4.26
N LYS A 30 7.33 -11.00 5.53
CA LYS A 30 6.06 -10.98 6.25
C LYS A 30 5.60 -9.56 6.55
N SER A 31 4.32 -9.28 6.29
CA SER A 31 3.69 -8.02 6.67
C SER A 31 3.60 -7.90 8.19
N PRO A 32 3.69 -6.67 8.74
CA PRO A 32 3.36 -6.44 10.14
C PRO A 32 1.89 -6.78 10.37
N ASP A 33 1.62 -7.40 11.52
CA ASP A 33 0.29 -7.83 11.93
C ASP A 33 -0.27 -6.82 12.92
N TYR A 34 -1.41 -6.19 12.58
CA TYR A 34 -1.99 -5.10 13.36
C TYR A 34 -2.29 -5.50 14.80
N GLU A 35 -2.82 -6.71 15.02
CA GLU A 35 -3.24 -7.16 16.35
C GLU A 35 -2.06 -7.33 17.31
N LYS A 36 -0.83 -7.51 16.79
CA LYS A 36 0.39 -7.55 17.61
C LYS A 36 0.79 -6.18 18.14
N PHE A 37 0.35 -5.11 17.49
CA PHE A 37 0.57 -3.74 17.95
C PHE A 37 -0.63 -3.25 18.75
N CYS A 38 -1.84 -3.48 18.25
CA CYS A 38 -3.09 -3.01 18.82
C CYS A 38 -4.01 -4.20 19.14
N PRO A 39 -3.91 -4.77 20.36
CA PRO A 39 -4.82 -5.82 20.83
C PRO A 39 -6.28 -5.34 20.82
N VAL A 40 -7.20 -6.25 20.51
CA VAL A 40 -8.64 -5.96 20.39
C VAL A 40 -9.26 -5.50 21.71
N GLU A 41 -8.66 -5.85 22.84
CA GLU A 41 -9.11 -5.45 24.18
C GLU A 41 -9.00 -3.93 24.38
N LEU A 42 -8.04 -3.28 23.71
CA LEU A 42 -7.89 -1.82 23.77
C LEU A 42 -9.05 -1.11 23.10
N SER A 43 -9.59 -1.64 22.01
CA SER A 43 -10.71 -1.02 21.28
C SER A 43 -12.09 -1.40 21.84
N GLN A 44 -12.18 -2.50 22.59
CA GLN A 44 -13.43 -2.97 23.19
C GLN A 44 -13.71 -2.37 24.58
N LYS A 45 -12.67 -1.93 25.32
CA LYS A 45 -12.86 -1.29 26.62
C LYS A 45 -13.22 0.19 26.45
N ALA A 46 -14.33 0.61 27.06
CA ALA A 46 -14.66 2.02 27.18
C ALA A 46 -13.83 2.65 28.31
N TYR A 47 -12.99 3.63 27.97
CA TYR A 47 -12.22 4.42 28.93
C TYR A 47 -12.95 5.73 29.20
N ILE A 48 -13.46 5.88 30.41
CA ILE A 48 -14.23 7.06 30.85
C ILE A 48 -13.41 8.04 31.70
N ASP A 49 -12.20 7.64 32.08
CA ASP A 49 -11.25 8.42 32.86
C ASP A 49 -9.98 8.72 32.04
N GLN A 50 -9.47 9.95 32.16
CA GLN A 50 -8.28 10.39 31.43
C GLN A 50 -7.03 9.65 31.87
N ALA A 51 -6.84 9.43 33.18
CA ALA A 51 -5.66 8.74 33.68
C ALA A 51 -5.66 7.28 33.23
N GLU A 52 -6.82 6.61 33.19
CA GLU A 52 -6.93 5.26 32.61
C GLU A 52 -6.62 5.23 31.11
N CYS A 53 -7.07 6.24 30.35
CA CYS A 53 -6.80 6.36 28.91
C CYS A 53 -5.30 6.53 28.63
N GLU A 54 -4.65 7.45 29.35
CA GLU A 54 -3.23 7.75 29.17
C GLU A 54 -2.34 6.59 29.67
N ALA A 55 -2.78 5.84 30.69
CA ALA A 55 -2.07 4.67 31.20
C ALA A 55 -1.93 3.54 30.18
N VAL A 56 -2.85 3.45 29.20
CA VAL A 56 -2.78 2.47 28.09
C VAL A 56 -2.14 3.05 26.83
N GLY A 57 -1.59 4.26 26.88
CA GLY A 57 -1.04 4.95 25.70
C GLY A 57 -2.11 5.54 24.77
N GLY A 58 -3.34 5.69 25.27
CA GLY A 58 -4.42 6.34 24.56
C GLY A 58 -4.27 7.86 24.55
N ARG A 59 -4.92 8.51 23.58
CA ARG A 59 -5.03 9.97 23.51
C ARG A 59 -6.39 10.42 23.99
N TRP A 60 -6.42 11.23 25.04
CA TRP A 60 -7.65 11.81 25.57
C TRP A 60 -8.06 13.06 24.78
N PHE A 61 -9.36 13.18 24.51
CA PHE A 61 -9.96 14.34 23.88
C PHE A 61 -11.01 14.94 24.81
N GLU A 62 -10.76 16.15 25.29
CA GLU A 62 -11.70 16.91 26.11
C GLU A 62 -12.93 17.33 25.27
N ASN A 63 -14.12 17.23 25.87
CA ASN A 63 -15.44 17.51 25.29
C ASN A 63 -15.88 16.52 24.20
N ALA A 64 -16.54 15.43 24.62
CA ALA A 64 -17.27 14.52 23.71
C ALA A 64 -18.55 15.16 23.11
N GLY A 65 -18.77 16.47 23.30
CA GLY A 65 -20.03 17.18 23.02
C GLY A 65 -20.32 17.49 21.55
N ASP A 66 -19.36 17.33 20.65
CA ASP A 66 -19.58 17.59 19.21
C ASP A 66 -19.70 16.28 18.41
N VAL A 67 -20.56 15.36 18.85
CA VAL A 67 -21.05 14.31 17.96
C VAL A 67 -21.90 15.00 16.89
N LYS A 68 -21.31 15.33 15.73
CA LYS A 68 -22.06 15.83 14.57
C LYS A 68 -23.02 14.74 14.10
N TYR A 69 -24.28 14.85 14.52
CA TYR A 69 -25.35 14.01 14.01
C TYR A 69 -25.59 14.33 12.53
N TYR A 70 -25.28 13.38 11.64
CA TYR A 70 -25.62 13.50 10.23
C TYR A 70 -27.12 13.20 10.06
N PRO A 71 -27.91 14.12 9.48
CA PRO A 71 -29.34 13.89 9.31
C PRO A 71 -29.58 12.73 8.34
N GLY A 72 -30.11 11.61 8.86
CA GLY A 72 -30.45 10.41 8.07
C GLY A 72 -30.10 9.08 8.72
N GLU A 73 -29.27 9.06 9.77
CA GLU A 73 -28.93 7.82 10.48
C GLU A 73 -29.96 7.49 11.58
N PRO A 74 -30.41 6.24 11.72
CA PRO A 74 -31.26 5.81 12.84
C PRO A 74 -30.58 6.16 14.16
N ARG A 75 -31.24 6.96 15.00
CA ARG A 75 -30.69 7.29 16.31
C ARG A 75 -30.57 6.00 17.14
N PRO A 76 -29.43 5.74 17.80
CA PRO A 76 -29.38 4.73 18.84
C PRO A 76 -30.51 4.99 19.85
N ILE A 77 -31.08 3.91 20.38
CA ILE A 77 -32.02 3.93 21.52
C ILE A 77 -31.42 4.85 22.59
N PRO A 78 -32.20 5.73 23.27
CA PRO A 78 -31.65 6.59 24.31
C PRO A 78 -30.99 5.73 25.40
N VAL A 79 -29.67 5.55 25.30
CA VAL A 79 -28.84 5.28 26.46
C VAL A 79 -28.95 6.57 27.27
N GLU A 80 -29.31 6.48 28.55
CA GLU A 80 -29.26 7.62 29.45
C GLU A 80 -28.00 8.44 29.13
N PRO A 81 -28.12 9.74 28.79
CA PRO A 81 -26.95 10.55 28.56
C PRO A 81 -26.12 10.45 29.84
N GLN A 82 -24.93 9.85 29.76
CA GLN A 82 -24.02 9.84 30.90
C GLN A 82 -23.64 11.30 31.13
N THR A 83 -24.34 11.93 32.08
CA THR A 83 -24.43 13.38 32.28
C THR A 83 -23.10 14.04 32.69
N ASP A 84 -21.99 13.30 32.72
CA ASP A 84 -20.68 13.79 33.13
C ASP A 84 -19.52 13.31 32.23
N GLN A 85 -19.79 12.83 30.99
CA GLN A 85 -18.72 12.37 30.11
C GLN A 85 -17.92 13.57 29.53
N LYS A 86 -16.88 14.00 30.27
CA LYS A 86 -16.02 15.16 29.95
C LYS A 86 -15.13 14.99 28.72
N GLY A 87 -15.10 13.81 28.09
CA GLY A 87 -14.22 13.52 26.95
C GLY A 87 -14.32 12.08 26.45
N TRP A 88 -13.55 11.75 25.42
CA TRP A 88 -13.43 10.40 24.88
C TRP A 88 -11.95 10.01 24.69
N CYS A 89 -11.67 8.70 24.71
CA CYS A 89 -10.33 8.15 24.59
C CYS A 89 -10.11 7.47 23.23
N ASP A 90 -9.10 7.89 22.47
CA ASP A 90 -8.51 7.06 21.41
C ASP A 90 -7.47 6.13 22.04
N SER A 91 -7.92 5.00 22.59
CA SER A 91 -7.08 3.99 23.23
C SER A 91 -6.09 3.31 22.28
N THR A 92 -6.24 3.52 20.97
CA THR A 92 -5.38 2.93 19.93
C THR A 92 -4.35 3.91 19.37
N ALA A 93 -4.32 5.15 19.84
CA ALA A 93 -3.52 6.22 19.24
C ALA A 93 -2.03 5.85 19.11
N GLN A 94 -1.38 5.48 20.21
CA GLN A 94 0.06 5.17 20.22
C GLN A 94 0.38 3.86 19.51
N CYS A 95 -0.45 2.82 19.69
CA CYS A 95 -0.21 1.53 19.05
C CYS A 95 -0.39 1.62 17.52
N ARG A 96 -1.37 2.42 17.05
CA ARG A 96 -1.58 2.69 15.63
C ARG A 96 -0.36 3.38 15.04
N GLU A 97 0.14 4.44 15.68
CA GLU A 97 1.36 5.14 15.23
C GLU A 97 2.57 4.20 15.13
N SER A 98 2.73 3.32 16.12
CA SER A 98 3.77 2.29 16.12
C SER A 98 3.61 1.31 14.95
N TYR A 99 2.40 0.82 14.71
CA TYR A 99 2.10 -0.04 13.55
C TYR A 99 2.36 0.67 12.22
N GLU A 100 1.91 1.91 12.08
CA GLU A 100 2.08 2.69 10.85
C GLU A 100 3.55 2.92 10.52
N SER A 101 4.39 3.19 11.53
CA SER A 101 5.84 3.35 11.33
C SER A 101 6.51 2.07 10.78
N VAL A 102 6.09 0.89 11.26
CA VAL A 102 6.60 -0.39 10.78
C VAL A 102 6.01 -0.74 9.41
N ARG A 103 4.72 -0.43 9.19
CA ARG A 103 4.03 -0.63 7.92
C ARG A 103 4.64 0.20 6.79
N ASP A 104 5.00 1.46 7.05
CA ASP A 104 5.69 2.32 6.08
C ASP A 104 7.02 1.71 5.64
N VAL A 105 7.86 1.30 6.61
CA VAL A 105 9.14 0.64 6.32
C VAL A 105 8.94 -0.65 5.51
N TYR A 106 7.94 -1.45 5.87
CA TYR A 106 7.57 -2.65 5.13
C TYR A 106 7.16 -2.31 3.68
N ASN A 107 6.25 -1.35 3.48
CA ASN A 107 5.78 -0.95 2.14
C ASN A 107 6.90 -0.38 1.28
N ARG A 108 7.81 0.41 1.86
CA ARG A 108 9.01 0.91 1.19
C ARG A 108 9.90 -0.24 0.70
N ASN A 109 10.16 -1.22 1.55
CA ASN A 109 11.01 -2.37 1.21
C ASN A 109 10.35 -3.23 0.12
N VAL A 110 9.03 -3.46 0.20
CA VAL A 110 8.29 -4.16 -0.85
C VAL A 110 8.35 -3.40 -2.18
N PHE A 111 8.20 -2.07 -2.17
CA PHE A 111 8.39 -1.24 -3.35
C PHE A 111 9.76 -1.45 -3.97
N ILE A 112 10.84 -1.39 -3.18
CA ILE A 112 12.21 -1.60 -3.66
C ILE A 112 12.37 -3.01 -4.27
N ILE A 113 11.84 -4.05 -3.62
CA ILE A 113 11.90 -5.42 -4.15
C ILE A 113 11.16 -5.53 -5.50
N LEU A 114 9.93 -4.99 -5.61
CA LEU A 114 9.16 -5.01 -6.85
C LEU A 114 9.80 -4.19 -7.96
N VAL A 115 10.51 -3.10 -7.62
CA VAL A 115 11.31 -2.33 -8.57
C VAL A 115 12.48 -3.16 -9.09
N ILE A 116 13.25 -3.80 -8.20
CA ILE A 116 14.39 -4.64 -8.60
C ILE A 116 13.92 -5.80 -9.49
N LEU A 117 12.87 -6.52 -9.08
CA LEU A 117 12.30 -7.62 -9.86
C LEU A 117 11.73 -7.14 -11.21
N GLY A 118 11.09 -5.98 -11.23
CA GLY A 118 10.60 -5.34 -12.44
C GLY A 118 11.73 -5.01 -13.41
N LEU A 119 12.81 -4.39 -12.93
CA LEU A 119 14.00 -4.05 -13.73
C LEU A 119 14.72 -5.31 -14.24
N ILE A 120 14.84 -6.36 -13.41
CA ILE A 120 15.38 -7.67 -13.84
C ILE A 120 14.51 -8.25 -14.96
N SER A 121 13.18 -8.24 -14.81
CA SER A 121 12.26 -8.72 -15.83
C SER A 121 12.39 -7.94 -17.14
N LEU A 122 12.49 -6.61 -17.07
CA LEU A 122 12.75 -5.76 -18.25
C LEU A 122 14.07 -6.15 -18.93
N GLY A 123 15.14 -6.28 -18.15
CA GLY A 123 16.47 -6.69 -18.65
C GLY A 123 16.44 -8.05 -19.34
N LEU A 124 15.84 -9.06 -18.70
CA LEU A 124 15.67 -10.39 -19.29
C LEU A 124 14.80 -10.35 -20.55
N GLY A 125 13.74 -9.53 -20.57
CA GLY A 125 12.91 -9.33 -21.75
C GLY A 125 13.70 -8.81 -22.96
N PHE A 126 14.64 -7.88 -22.74
CA PHE A 126 15.54 -7.40 -23.79
C PHE A 126 16.58 -8.45 -24.23
N LEU A 127 17.07 -9.30 -23.33
CA LEU A 127 18.04 -10.35 -23.67
C LEU A 127 17.44 -11.47 -24.51
N VAL A 128 16.16 -11.80 -24.32
CA VAL A 128 15.48 -12.90 -25.02
C VAL A 128 14.55 -12.37 -26.14
N ILE A 129 14.91 -11.25 -26.78
CA ILE A 129 14.05 -10.54 -27.75
C ILE A 129 13.64 -11.41 -28.95
N SER A 130 14.42 -12.44 -29.27
CA SER A 130 14.12 -13.43 -30.32
C SER A 130 12.92 -14.32 -29.99
N ALA A 131 12.54 -14.45 -28.72
CA ALA A 131 11.35 -15.18 -28.27
C ALA A 131 10.15 -14.23 -28.16
N ASN A 132 9.55 -13.86 -29.31
CA ASN A 132 8.50 -12.85 -29.45
C ASN A 132 7.43 -12.79 -28.31
N PRO A 133 6.76 -13.88 -27.90
CA PRO A 133 5.76 -13.80 -26.82
C PRO A 133 6.38 -13.72 -25.41
N VAL A 134 7.53 -14.35 -25.19
CA VAL A 134 8.21 -14.37 -23.87
C VAL A 134 8.84 -13.01 -23.58
N ALA A 135 9.54 -12.43 -24.55
CA ALA A 135 10.11 -11.10 -24.45
C ALA A 135 9.02 -10.05 -24.15
N ASN A 136 7.92 -10.06 -24.91
CA ASN A 136 6.81 -9.14 -24.69
C ASN A 136 6.15 -9.35 -23.31
N GLY A 137 6.01 -10.60 -22.86
CA GLY A 137 5.50 -10.92 -21.53
C GLY A 137 6.39 -10.41 -20.40
N LEU A 138 7.71 -10.58 -20.51
CA LEU A 138 8.68 -10.09 -19.51
C LEU A 138 8.77 -8.56 -19.49
N LEU A 139 8.74 -7.93 -20.67
CA LEU A 139 8.76 -6.47 -20.77
C LEU A 139 7.48 -5.86 -20.18
N GLY A 140 6.31 -6.37 -20.58
CA GLY A 140 5.02 -5.93 -20.04
C GLY A 140 4.89 -6.25 -18.55
N GLY A 141 5.32 -7.43 -18.13
CA GLY A 141 5.25 -7.88 -16.74
C GLY A 141 6.15 -7.06 -15.83
N GLY A 142 7.36 -6.73 -16.29
CA GLY A 142 8.28 -5.83 -15.60
C GLY A 142 7.68 -4.42 -15.45
N LEU A 143 7.09 -3.87 -16.51
CA LEU A 143 6.41 -2.58 -16.46
C LEU A 143 5.23 -2.58 -15.46
N ILE A 144 4.38 -3.60 -15.49
CA ILE A 144 3.27 -3.73 -14.55
C ILE A 144 3.79 -3.86 -13.11
N SER A 145 4.88 -4.60 -12.86
CA SER A 145 5.49 -4.70 -11.53
C SER A 145 5.93 -3.34 -10.99
N LEU A 146 6.50 -2.48 -11.85
CA LEU A 146 6.88 -1.11 -11.47
C LEU A 146 5.65 -0.26 -11.08
N ILE A 147 4.55 -0.40 -11.82
CA ILE A 147 3.29 0.29 -11.51
C ILE A 147 2.72 -0.22 -10.18
N VAL A 148 2.64 -1.53 -9.99
CA VAL A 148 2.10 -2.14 -8.76
C VAL A 148 2.92 -1.73 -7.55
N GLY A 149 4.25 -1.78 -7.64
CA GLY A 149 5.14 -1.32 -6.58
C GLY A 149 4.90 0.15 -6.24
N THR A 150 4.79 1.00 -7.26
CA THR A 150 4.57 2.45 -7.09
C THR A 150 3.24 2.74 -6.41
N VAL A 151 2.14 2.15 -6.89
CA VAL A 151 0.80 2.33 -6.29
C VAL A 151 0.78 1.89 -4.84
N ARG A 152 1.46 0.79 -4.51
CA ARG A 152 1.50 0.24 -3.15
C ARG A 152 2.19 1.16 -2.15
N TYR A 153 3.30 1.80 -2.54
CA TYR A 153 4.04 2.72 -1.65
C TYR A 153 3.60 4.18 -1.82
N TRP A 154 2.68 4.45 -2.74
CA TRP A 154 2.30 5.81 -3.11
C TRP A 154 1.85 6.63 -1.89
N SER A 155 0.92 6.11 -1.07
CA SER A 155 0.36 6.83 0.09
C SER A 155 1.42 7.22 1.12
N ASP A 156 2.39 6.34 1.35
CA ASP A 156 3.39 6.49 2.40
C ASP A 156 4.60 7.30 1.93
N MET A 157 4.75 7.46 0.61
CA MET A 157 5.81 8.24 -0.02
C MET A 157 5.63 9.75 0.20
N ASN A 158 6.70 10.44 0.63
CA ASN A 158 6.73 11.91 0.69
C ASN A 158 6.59 12.53 -0.72
N ASP A 159 5.90 13.66 -0.81
CA ASP A 159 5.65 14.43 -2.04
C ASP A 159 6.89 14.71 -2.89
N TYR A 160 8.04 15.02 -2.27
CA TYR A 160 9.29 15.24 -3.01
C TYR A 160 9.74 13.97 -3.74
N LEU A 161 9.62 12.80 -3.10
CA LEU A 161 10.02 11.53 -3.71
C LEU A 161 9.06 11.14 -4.84
N ARG A 162 7.75 11.37 -4.67
CA ARG A 162 6.74 11.16 -5.73
C ARG A 162 7.07 12.00 -6.97
N PHE A 163 7.38 13.28 -6.78
CA PHE A 163 7.74 14.19 -7.88
C PHE A 163 9.01 13.74 -8.61
N ILE A 164 10.06 13.39 -7.87
CA ILE A 164 11.33 12.94 -8.44
C ILE A 164 11.15 11.65 -9.26
N ILE A 165 10.44 10.66 -8.72
CA ILE A 165 10.20 9.38 -9.42
C ILE A 165 9.40 9.60 -10.70
N LEU A 166 8.34 10.42 -10.65
CA LEU A 166 7.56 10.76 -11.84
C LEU A 166 8.40 11.51 -12.88
N GLY A 167 9.24 12.44 -12.44
CA GLY A 167 10.17 13.17 -13.31
C GLY A 167 11.15 12.23 -14.03
N PHE A 168 11.76 11.30 -13.30
CA PHE A 168 12.65 10.29 -13.89
C PHE A 168 11.91 9.33 -14.83
N ALA A 169 10.73 8.85 -14.44
CA ALA A 169 9.93 7.96 -15.27
C ALA A 169 9.53 8.65 -16.59
N LEU A 170 9.09 9.91 -16.52
CA LEU A 170 8.76 10.71 -17.70
C LEU A 170 9.99 10.93 -18.58
N ALA A 171 11.13 11.32 -18.01
CA ALA A 171 12.37 11.52 -18.76
C ALA A 171 12.81 10.24 -19.48
N ALA A 172 12.73 9.07 -18.80
CA ALA A 172 13.05 7.78 -19.38
C ALA A 172 12.10 7.43 -20.54
N LEU A 173 10.78 7.64 -20.38
CA LEU A 173 9.80 7.39 -21.44
C LEU A 173 10.00 8.29 -22.65
N VAL A 174 10.25 9.59 -22.44
CA VAL A 174 10.55 10.54 -23.51
C VAL A 174 11.84 10.15 -24.23
N TRP A 175 12.88 9.76 -23.49
CA TRP A 175 14.16 9.33 -24.06
C TRP A 175 14.02 8.05 -24.90
N LEU A 176 13.33 7.03 -24.39
CA LEU A 176 13.06 5.80 -25.12
C LEU A 176 12.22 6.06 -26.37
N GLY A 177 11.20 6.92 -26.27
CA GLY A 177 10.39 7.35 -27.41
C GLY A 177 11.24 8.03 -28.49
N TYR A 178 12.05 9.02 -28.12
CA TYR A 178 12.92 9.73 -29.06
C TYR A 178 13.95 8.79 -29.72
N LYS A 179 14.61 7.93 -28.94
CA LYS A 179 15.62 6.99 -29.45
C LYS A 179 15.01 5.98 -30.42
N LYS A 180 13.81 5.47 -30.13
CA LYS A 180 13.15 4.44 -30.94
C LYS A 180 12.47 4.99 -32.19
N ILE A 181 12.04 6.26 -32.18
CA ILE A 181 11.51 6.93 -33.38
C ILE A 181 12.64 7.28 -34.37
N LYS A 182 13.86 7.48 -33.88
CA LYS A 182 15.03 7.81 -34.72
C LYS A 182 15.85 6.59 -35.16
N SER A 183 15.49 5.38 -34.74
CA SER A 183 16.23 4.14 -35.04
C SER A 183 15.45 3.20 -35.94
#